data_AF-A0A7L1QQV1-F1
#
_entry.id   AF-A0A7L1QQV1-F1
#
_cell.length_a   1.000
_cell.length_b   1.000
_cell.length_c   1.000
_cell.angle_alpha   90.00
_cell.angle_beta   90.00
_cell.angle_gamma   90.00
#
_symmetry.space_group_name_H-M   'P 1'
#
loop_
_entity.id
_entity.type
_entity.pdbx_description
1 polymer ?
#
loop_
_entity_poly.entity_id
_entity_poly.type
_entity_poly.pdbx_seq_one_letter_code
_entity_poly.pdbx_strand_id
1 'polypeptide(L)' 'GGSVNKTILVTTYGKNTFTCRTVCGDRTRVICGVDIHCGNPPDQPRNVSCIQDGTRGRPTCTWDKGGLTYLPTSYGIE' A
#
# COMPACT_ATOMS: atom_id res chain seq x y z
N GLY A 1 -19.87 -28.40 -5.99
CA GLY A 1 -20.02 -26.93 -5.86
C GLY A 1 -19.47 -26.29 -7.11
N GLY A 2 -20.17 -25.30 -7.68
CA GLY A 2 -19.69 -24.57 -8.85
C GLY A 2 -18.57 -23.59 -8.50
N SER A 3 -17.65 -23.35 -9.42
CA SER A 3 -16.62 -22.31 -9.33
C SER A 3 -16.96 -21.18 -10.29
N VAL A 4 -16.70 -19.93 -9.89
CA VAL A 4 -16.91 -18.73 -10.70
C VAL A 4 -15.62 -17.92 -10.68
N ASN A 5 -15.20 -17.42 -11.84
CA ASN A 5 -14.06 -16.51 -11.96
C ASN A 5 -14.47 -15.21 -12.66
N LYS A 6 -13.75 -14.13 -12.36
CA LYS A 6 -13.91 -12.85 -13.05
C LYS A 6 -12.58 -12.11 -13.06
N THR A 7 -12.19 -11.62 -14.22
CA THR A 7 -10.99 -10.78 -14.39
C THR A 7 -11.39 -9.32 -14.36
N ILE A 8 -10.67 -8.52 -13.58
CA ILE A 8 -10.91 -7.09 -13.42
C ILE A 8 -9.57 -6.37 -13.56
N LEU A 9 -9.53 -5.34 -14.41
CA LEU A 9 -8.38 -4.45 -14.52
C LEU A 9 -8.45 -3.42 -13.40
N VAL A 10 -7.38 -3.30 -12.63
CA VAL A 10 -7.25 -2.30 -11.56
C VAL A 10 -6.34 -1.19 -12.06
N THR A 11 -6.90 0.00 -12.26
CA THR A 11 -6.19 1.16 -12.82
C THR A 11 -5.99 2.30 -11.82
N THR A 12 -6.48 2.12 -10.59
CA THR A 12 -6.47 3.13 -9.52
C THR A 12 -5.53 2.74 -8.40
N TYR A 13 -4.74 3.72 -7.94
CA TYR A 13 -3.90 3.59 -6.75
C TYR A 13 -4.74 3.54 -5.45
N GLY A 14 -4.14 3.03 -4.38
CA GLY A 14 -4.77 2.89 -3.07
C GLY A 14 -5.55 1.59 -2.91
N LYS A 15 -6.54 1.61 -2.01
CA LYS A 15 -7.33 0.44 -1.62
C LYS A 15 -8.52 0.25 -2.55
N ASN A 16 -8.62 -0.93 -3.15
CA ASN A 16 -9.75 -1.37 -3.97
C ASN A 16 -10.40 -2.60 -3.31
N THR A 17 -11.69 -2.54 -3.03
CA THR A 17 -12.43 -3.63 -2.38
C THR A 17 -13.30 -4.38 -3.37
N PHE A 18 -13.04 -5.69 -3.49
CA PHE A 18 -13.82 -6.59 -4.33
C PHE A 18 -14.63 -7.55 -3.46
N THR A 19 -15.87 -7.81 -3.84
CA THR A 19 -16.81 -8.62 -3.06
C THR A 19 -17.47 -9.68 -3.92
N CYS A 20 -17.44 -10.92 -3.46
CA CYS A 20 -18.20 -12.02 -4.04
C CYS A 20 -19.60 -12.03 -3.45
N ARG A 21 -20.60 -12.03 -4.33
CA ARG A 21 -22.01 -12.03 -3.96
C ARG A 21 -22.69 -13.26 -4.53
N THR A 22 -23.60 -13.84 -3.76
CA THR A 22 -24.55 -14.85 -4.24
C THR A 22 -25.95 -14.23 -4.35
N VAL A 23 -26.72 -14.73 -5.31
CA VAL A 23 -28.12 -14.37 -5.50
C VAL A 23 -28.96 -15.58 -5.14
N CYS A 24 -29.90 -15.43 -4.21
CA CYS A 24 -30.80 -16.48 -3.76
C CYS A 24 -32.23 -15.93 -3.75
N GLY A 25 -33.03 -16.30 -4.77
CA GLY A 25 -34.30 -15.62 -5.06
C GLY A 25 -34.06 -14.14 -5.36
N ASP A 26 -34.83 -13.26 -4.73
CA ASP A 26 -34.71 -11.80 -4.87
C ASP A 26 -33.69 -11.17 -3.92
N ARG A 27 -32.91 -11.98 -3.19
CA ARG A 27 -31.95 -11.50 -2.18
C ARG A 27 -30.51 -11.70 -2.63
N THR A 28 -29.71 -10.65 -2.47
CA THR A 28 -28.26 -10.67 -2.72
C THR A 28 -27.50 -10.70 -1.39
N ARG A 29 -26.54 -11.61 -1.24
CA ARG A 29 -25.71 -11.74 -0.03
C ARG A 29 -24.23 -11.74 -0.38
N VAL A 30 -23.41 -10.99 0.36
CA VAL A 30 -21.95 -11.04 0.26
C VAL A 30 -21.46 -12.29 0.98
N ILE A 31 -20.66 -13.13 0.32
CA ILE A 31 -20.09 -14.34 0.90
C ILE A 31 -18.63 -14.11 1.30
N CYS A 32 -17.86 -13.42 0.46
CA CYS A 32 -16.48 -13.09 0.73
C CYS A 32 -16.09 -11.79 0.02
N GLY A 33 -14.87 -11.32 0.30
CA GLY A 33 -14.28 -10.19 -0.37
C GLY A 33 -12.78 -10.17 -0.20
N VAL A 34 -12.11 -9.35 -1.00
CA VAL A 34 -10.67 -9.12 -0.97
C VAL A 34 -10.40 -7.64 -1.15
N ASP A 35 -9.43 -7.14 -0.39
CA ASP A 35 -8.90 -5.81 -0.53
C ASP A 35 -7.57 -5.86 -1.29
N ILE A 36 -7.48 -5.15 -2.39
CA ILE A 36 -6.29 -5.05 -3.23
C ILE A 36 -5.72 -3.64 -3.06
N HIS A 37 -4.48 -3.54 -2.60
CA HIS A 37 -3.77 -2.26 -2.47
C HIS A 37 -2.79 -2.11 -3.63
N CYS A 38 -2.95 -1.04 -4.39
CA CYS A 38 -2.16 -0.76 -5.58
C CYS A 38 -1.34 0.52 -5.38
N GLY A 39 -0.08 0.49 -5.80
CA GLY A 39 0.81 1.62 -5.71
C GLY A 39 2.13 1.37 -6.40
N ASN A 40 3.06 2.30 -6.22
CA ASN A 40 4.39 2.24 -6.79
C ASN A 40 5.39 1.79 -5.71
N PRO A 41 6.44 1.05 -6.09
CA PRO A 41 7.55 0.78 -5.17
C PRO A 41 8.21 2.10 -4.72
N PRO A 42 8.78 2.15 -3.50
CA PRO A 42 9.53 3.32 -3.05
C PRO A 42 10.80 3.51 -3.87
N ASP A 43 11.11 4.78 -4.15
CA ASP A 43 12.39 5.15 -4.75
C ASP A 43 13.53 5.04 -3.72
N GLN A 44 14.76 4.91 -4.21
CA GLN A 44 15.94 5.02 -3.36
C GLN A 44 16.00 6.44 -2.75
N PRO A 45 16.12 6.58 -1.42
CA PRO A 45 16.29 7.87 -0.76
C PRO A 45 17.48 8.65 -1.32
N ARG A 46 17.29 9.95 -1.53
CA ARG A 46 18.34 10.85 -2.05
C ARG A 46 18.62 11.98 -1.06
N ASN A 47 19.74 12.66 -1.25
CA ASN A 47 20.16 13.80 -0.42
C ASN A 47 20.17 13.47 1.08
N VAL A 48 20.70 12.30 1.42
CA VAL A 48 20.83 11.86 2.80
C VAL A 48 21.84 12.75 3.51
N SER A 49 21.40 13.43 4.56
CA SER A 49 22.25 14.24 5.43
C SER A 49 21.98 13.87 6.88
N CYS A 50 23.03 13.68 7.65
CA CYS A 50 22.96 13.35 9.06
C CYS A 50 23.69 14.41 9.87
N ILE A 51 23.01 14.97 10.85
CA ILE A 51 23.55 16.00 11.74
C ILE A 51 23.45 15.50 13.17
N GLN A 52 24.54 15.63 13.91
CA GLN A 52 24.59 15.32 15.34
C GLN A 52 24.88 16.60 16.12
N ASP A 53 23.90 17.01 16.93
CA ASP A 53 24.05 18.17 17.80
C ASP A 53 24.88 17.80 19.04
N GLY A 54 26.12 18.30 19.07
CA GLY A 54 27.08 18.02 20.14
C GLY A 54 27.61 16.59 20.13
N THR A 55 28.49 16.27 21.08
CA THR A 55 29.19 14.97 21.13
C THR A 55 28.37 13.82 21.69
N ARG A 56 27.22 14.09 22.33
CA ARG A 56 26.32 13.08 22.92
C ARG A 56 24.90 13.09 22.33
N GLY A 57 24.63 13.95 21.34
CA GLY A 57 23.33 13.98 20.67
C GLY A 57 23.08 12.71 19.85
N ARG A 58 21.81 12.34 19.65
CA ARG A 58 21.46 11.31 18.68
C ARG A 58 21.54 11.92 17.27
N PRO A 59 22.17 11.24 16.29
CA PRO A 59 22.20 11.75 14.93
C PRO A 59 20.78 11.79 14.38
N THR A 60 20.40 12.93 13.79
CA THR A 60 19.16 13.09 13.05
C THR A 60 19.50 13.08 11.58
N CYS A 61 18.94 12.12 10.84
CA CYS A 61 19.11 12.04 9.40
C CYS A 61 17.85 12.50 8.68
N THR A 62 18.05 13.22 7.59
CA THR A 62 17.00 13.68 6.68
C THR A 62 17.33 13.24 5.27
N TRP A 63 16.30 12.97 4.47
CA TRP A 63 16.43 12.55 3.08
C TRP A 63 15.18 12.90 2.30
N ASP A 64 15.33 12.94 0.97
CA ASP A 64 14.23 13.06 0.04
C ASP A 64 13.60 11.68 -0.16
N LYS A 65 12.28 11.60 0.03
CA LYS A 65 11.50 10.36 -0.07
C LYS A 65 11.30 9.85 -1.50
N GLY A 66 11.51 10.70 -2.50
CA GLY A 66 11.21 10.41 -3.90
C GLY A 66 9.71 10.50 -4.21
N GLY A 67 9.27 9.70 -5.19
CA GLY A 67 7.88 9.66 -5.65
C GLY A 67 6.90 9.08 -4.63
N LEU A 68 5.61 9.38 -4.84
CA LEU A 68 4.54 8.82 -4.02
C LEU A 68 4.34 7.32 -4.33
N THR A 69 4.35 6.51 -3.26
CA THR A 69 4.15 5.06 -3.35
C THR A 69 2.69 4.65 -3.31
N TYR A 70 1.79 5.45 -2.72
CA TYR A 70 0.39 5.10 -2.48
C TYR A 70 0.18 3.80 -1.65
N LEU A 71 1.25 3.32 -1.02
CA LEU A 71 1.30 2.14 -0.16
C LEU A 71 1.97 2.50 1.18
N PRO A 72 1.61 1.83 2.28
CA PRO A 72 2.34 1.98 3.54
C PRO A 72 3.83 1.72 3.33
N THR A 73 4.65 2.73 3.60
CA THR A 73 6.10 2.70 3.37
C THR A 73 6.82 3.11 4.63
N SER A 74 7.75 2.27 5.10
CA SER A 74 8.57 2.48 6.28
C SER A 74 10.02 2.75 5.90
N TYR A 75 10.67 3.65 6.61
CA TYR A 75 12.08 4.00 6.41
C TYR A 75 12.86 3.68 7.69
N GLY A 76 14.02 3.05 7.53
CA GLY A 76 14.96 2.75 8.60
C GLY A 76 16.29 3.44 8.36
N ILE A 77 16.95 3.82 9.45
CA ILE A 77 18.35 4.25 9.45
C ILE A 77 19.11 3.10 10.15
N GLU A 78 20.03 2.47 9.43
CA GLU A 78 20.91 1.41 9.94
C GLU A 78 22.35 1.92 10.10
#